data_AF-A0AAP3DFV2-F1
#
_entry.id   AF-A0AAP3DFV2-F1
#
_cell.length_a   1.000
_cell.length_b   1.000
_cell.length_c   1.000
_cell.angle_alpha   90.00
_cell.angle_beta   90.00
_cell.angle_gamma   90.00
#
_symmetry.space_group_name_H-M   'P 1'
#
loop_
_entity.id
_entity.type
_entity.pdbx_description
1 polymer ?
#
loop_
_entity_poly.entity_id
_entity_poly.type
_entity_poly.pdbx_seq_one_letter_code
_entity_poly.pdbx_strand_id
1 'polypeptide(L)'
;MHQIRHNLHPKIQDGAYGFETFFQNHYNHQTVIGKSGDLPGYHSWMWLLPEKKVGGFVVFNGDGANFREELFKAFMDHYYPKPAEDKTYLKSTKKQLKRFSGVYQDLRSPFWVFRTTVADDGQLMIEEPLGKHKLQQIEPLLFEDERGTKAAFKENPDGSISYLYYNKVDSWAQKKPMPKQFTDVDKDQKYATYIYDIKQLGYLNESSDNKFRPEEPITCGEFIAQLLRLTGVPPSKKIELFYRST
;
A
#
# COMPACT_ATOMS: atom_id res chain seq x y z
N MET A 1 14.19 17.57 14.12
CA MET A 1 13.61 16.24 14.43
C MET A 1 12.10 16.19 14.21
N HIS A 2 11.34 17.25 14.51
CA HIS A 2 9.86 17.29 14.38
C HIS A 2 9.33 17.70 13.00
N GLN A 3 10.21 17.91 12.00
CA GLN A 3 9.80 18.27 10.64
C GLN A 3 9.59 17.02 9.80
N ILE A 4 8.50 16.99 9.05
CA ILE A 4 8.20 15.93 8.09
C ILE A 4 9.25 15.97 6.97
N ARG A 5 9.88 14.83 6.68
CA ARG A 5 11.07 14.74 5.80
C ARG A 5 10.87 13.82 4.60
N HIS A 6 9.97 12.86 4.71
CA HIS A 6 9.64 11.92 3.64
C HIS A 6 8.16 12.04 3.36
N ASN A 7 7.82 12.46 2.14
CA ASN A 7 6.45 12.54 1.65
C ASN A 7 6.45 12.15 0.17
N LEU A 8 5.54 11.29 -0.24
CA LEU A 8 5.27 11.05 -1.67
C LEU A 8 4.60 12.26 -2.34
N HIS A 9 3.86 13.04 -1.56
CA HIS A 9 3.17 14.26 -1.99
C HIS A 9 3.12 15.27 -0.83
N PRO A 10 3.27 16.60 -1.04
CA PRO A 10 3.31 17.58 0.06
C PRO A 10 2.11 17.56 1.02
N LYS A 11 0.95 17.08 0.56
CA LYS A 11 -0.29 16.95 1.34
C LYS A 11 -0.49 15.60 2.02
N ILE A 12 0.47 14.68 1.90
CA ILE A 12 0.51 13.43 2.64
C ILE A 12 1.71 13.52 3.57
N GLN A 13 1.51 13.24 4.85
CA GLN A 13 2.59 13.22 5.82
C GLN A 13 3.02 11.75 5.95
N ASP A 14 4.22 11.31 5.55
CA ASP A 14 4.61 9.90 5.79
C ASP A 14 5.30 9.77 7.16
N GLY A 15 6.29 10.62 7.45
CA GLY A 15 6.93 10.61 8.77
C GLY A 15 8.05 11.64 8.97
N ALA A 16 8.47 11.75 10.24
CA ALA A 16 9.66 12.48 10.66
C ALA A 16 10.66 11.51 11.31
N TYR A 17 11.87 11.96 11.65
CA TYR A 17 12.89 11.07 12.22
C TYR A 17 12.45 10.52 13.58
N GLY A 18 12.10 9.22 13.62
CA GLY A 18 11.60 8.55 14.81
C GLY A 18 10.14 8.89 15.16
N PHE A 19 9.40 9.52 14.26
CA PHE A 19 7.97 9.80 14.43
C PHE A 19 7.16 9.37 13.19
N GLU A 20 6.01 8.78 13.47
CA GLU A 20 5.02 8.28 12.53
C GLU A 20 3.84 9.26 12.44
N THR A 21 2.99 9.04 11.44
CA THR A 21 1.82 9.88 11.14
C THR A 21 0.56 9.02 11.04
N PHE A 22 0.33 8.13 12.03
CA PHE A 22 -0.89 7.31 12.08
C PHE A 22 -2.15 8.18 12.24
N PHE A 23 -3.30 7.65 11.80
CA PHE A 23 -4.62 8.27 12.00
C PHE A 23 -4.83 9.65 11.34
N GLN A 24 -4.20 9.90 10.19
CA GLN A 24 -4.23 11.21 9.50
C GLN A 24 -5.64 11.72 9.19
N ASN A 25 -6.60 10.81 9.00
CA ASN A 25 -8.00 11.17 8.73
C ASN A 25 -8.63 11.99 9.87
N HIS A 26 -8.08 11.91 11.09
CA HIS A 26 -8.58 12.63 12.28
C HIS A 26 -7.71 13.84 12.65
N TYR A 27 -6.76 14.26 11.80
CA TYR A 27 -5.85 15.36 12.12
C TYR A 27 -6.52 16.74 12.07
N ASN A 28 -7.70 16.86 11.44
CA ASN A 28 -8.47 18.12 11.37
C ASN A 28 -7.61 19.34 10.97
N HIS A 29 -6.79 19.15 9.93
CA HIS A 29 -5.84 20.13 9.36
C HIS A 29 -4.73 20.61 10.32
N GLN A 30 -4.51 19.89 11.41
CA GLN A 30 -3.36 20.11 12.28
C GLN A 30 -2.16 19.30 11.80
N THR A 31 -0.96 19.84 12.06
CA THR A 31 0.29 19.07 11.95
C THR A 31 0.41 18.16 13.17
N VAL A 32 0.36 16.84 12.97
CA VAL A 32 0.47 15.86 14.05
C VAL A 32 1.58 14.87 13.74
N ILE A 33 2.47 14.68 14.71
CA ILE A 33 3.51 13.65 14.71
C ILE A 33 3.33 12.77 15.93
N GLY A 34 3.65 11.49 15.82
CA GLY A 34 3.47 10.57 16.93
C GLY A 34 4.41 9.39 16.91
N LYS A 35 4.29 8.52 17.90
CA LYS A 35 4.99 7.24 17.92
C LYS A 35 4.10 6.19 18.58
N SER A 36 3.97 5.06 17.91
CA SER A 36 3.25 3.91 18.41
C SER A 36 4.20 2.85 18.97
N GLY A 37 3.72 2.11 19.96
CA GLY A 37 4.30 0.85 20.43
C GLY A 37 3.22 -0.22 20.38
N ASP A 38 3.56 -1.37 19.82
CA ASP A 38 2.60 -2.45 19.57
C ASP A 38 3.27 -3.80 19.88
N LEU A 39 2.73 -4.50 20.87
CA LEU A 39 3.06 -5.86 21.25
C LEU A 39 1.76 -6.60 21.59
N PRO A 40 1.70 -7.93 21.46
CA PRO A 40 0.54 -8.69 21.90
C PRO A 40 0.16 -8.35 23.35
N GLY A 41 -1.06 -7.89 23.56
CA GLY A 41 -1.60 -7.46 24.85
C GLY A 41 -1.13 -6.08 25.34
N TYR A 42 -0.27 -5.35 24.63
CA TYR A 42 0.27 -4.05 25.08
C TYR A 42 0.42 -3.05 23.94
N HIS A 43 -0.25 -1.91 24.10
CA HIS A 43 -0.36 -0.89 23.07
C HIS A 43 -0.09 0.48 23.65
N SER A 44 0.61 1.33 22.90
CA SER A 44 0.79 2.74 23.25
C SER A 44 0.65 3.63 22.03
N TRP A 45 0.27 4.89 22.26
CA TRP A 45 0.30 5.95 21.27
C TRP A 45 0.66 7.27 21.91
N MET A 46 1.73 7.88 21.41
CA MET A 46 2.07 9.27 21.67
C MET A 46 1.71 10.10 20.43
N TRP A 47 1.04 11.23 20.61
CA TRP A 47 0.84 12.22 19.55
C TRP A 47 1.19 13.62 20.06
N LEU A 48 1.72 14.43 19.17
CA LEU A 48 2.13 15.81 19.41
C LEU A 48 1.54 16.69 18.30
N LEU A 49 0.97 17.83 18.68
CA LEU A 49 0.60 18.96 17.83
C LEU A 49 1.63 20.07 18.07
N PRO A 50 2.77 20.10 17.33
CA PRO A 50 3.90 20.96 17.68
C PRO A 50 3.53 22.45 17.69
N GLU A 51 2.72 22.87 16.73
CA GLU A 51 2.26 24.26 16.59
C GLU A 51 1.35 24.71 17.74
N LYS A 52 0.60 23.77 18.33
CA LYS A 52 -0.30 24.04 19.45
C LYS A 52 0.37 23.85 20.80
N LYS A 53 1.58 23.26 20.82
CA LYS A 53 2.30 22.86 22.05
C LYS A 53 1.45 21.92 22.93
N VAL A 54 0.69 21.05 22.29
CA VAL A 54 -0.19 20.07 22.93
C VAL A 54 0.22 18.68 22.49
N GLY A 55 0.08 17.69 23.37
CA GLY A 55 0.31 16.30 23.05
C GLY A 55 -0.41 15.40 24.03
N GLY A 56 -0.55 14.13 23.65
CA GLY A 56 -1.10 13.08 24.48
C GLY A 56 -0.20 11.86 24.42
N PHE A 57 -0.16 11.11 25.52
CA PHE A 57 0.46 9.80 25.58
C PHE A 57 -0.48 8.86 26.33
N VAL A 58 -0.77 7.73 25.72
CA VAL A 58 -1.70 6.77 26.27
C VAL A 58 -1.16 5.35 26.08
N VAL A 59 -1.41 4.51 27.08
CA VAL A 59 -0.93 3.12 27.16
C VAL A 59 -2.07 2.23 27.63
N PHE A 60 -2.17 1.03 27.06
CA PHE A 60 -3.18 0.03 27.39
C PHE A 60 -2.55 -1.35 27.41
N ASN A 61 -3.13 -2.23 28.22
CA ASN A 61 -2.69 -3.61 28.42
C ASN A 61 -3.79 -4.61 28.02
N GLY A 62 -4.27 -4.53 26.78
CA GLY A 62 -5.18 -5.52 26.20
C GLY A 62 -5.39 -5.32 24.69
N ASP A 63 -5.77 -6.40 23.99
CA ASP A 63 -5.97 -6.43 22.53
C ASP A 63 -7.41 -6.09 22.09
N GLY A 64 -8.13 -5.30 22.89
CA GLY A 64 -9.51 -4.90 22.62
C GLY A 64 -9.66 -3.96 21.40
N ALA A 65 -10.84 -3.35 21.26
CA ALA A 65 -11.09 -2.33 20.24
C ALA A 65 -10.00 -1.23 20.24
N ASN A 66 -9.72 -0.63 19.08
CA ASN A 66 -8.60 0.32 18.90
C ASN A 66 -8.88 1.69 19.56
N PHE A 67 -8.95 1.70 20.88
CA PHE A 67 -9.28 2.87 21.70
C PHE A 67 -8.28 4.03 21.51
N ARG A 68 -7.05 3.75 21.07
CA ARG A 68 -6.05 4.77 20.69
C ARG A 68 -6.61 5.74 19.65
N GLU A 69 -7.19 5.19 18.60
CA GLU A 69 -7.74 5.96 17.50
C GLU A 69 -9.01 6.70 17.92
N GLU A 70 -9.91 6.03 18.63
CA GLU A 70 -11.17 6.61 19.09
C GLU A 70 -10.93 7.78 20.06
N LEU A 71 -10.03 7.62 21.02
CA LEU A 71 -9.66 8.68 21.95
C LEU A 71 -9.04 9.87 21.21
N PHE A 72 -8.09 9.60 20.30
CA PHE A 72 -7.45 10.65 19.52
C PHE A 72 -8.47 11.40 18.65
N LYS A 73 -9.36 10.67 17.96
CA LYS A 73 -10.45 11.24 17.17
C LYS A 73 -11.36 12.12 18.03
N ALA A 74 -11.84 11.62 19.17
CA ALA A 74 -12.72 12.38 20.06
C ALA A 74 -12.04 13.65 20.59
N PHE A 75 -10.76 13.57 20.94
CA PHE A 75 -9.95 14.72 21.35
C PHE A 75 -9.86 15.77 20.23
N MET A 76 -9.52 15.35 19.01
CA MET A 76 -9.39 16.24 17.86
C MET A 76 -10.73 16.87 17.48
N ASP A 77 -11.82 16.11 17.47
CA ASP A 77 -13.15 16.63 17.15
C ASP A 77 -13.66 17.64 18.17
N HIS A 78 -13.27 17.51 19.45
CA HIS A 78 -13.70 18.42 20.50
C HIS A 78 -12.85 19.70 20.55
N TYR A 79 -11.52 19.58 20.54
CA TYR A 79 -10.60 20.71 20.77
C TYR A 79 -10.09 21.37 19.47
N TYR A 80 -10.07 20.63 18.37
CA TYR A 80 -9.58 21.07 17.08
C TYR A 80 -10.53 20.63 15.95
N PRO A 81 -11.83 21.00 16.02
CA PRO A 81 -12.82 20.52 15.05
C PRO A 81 -12.42 20.89 13.62
N LYS A 82 -12.65 19.96 12.70
CA LYS A 82 -12.36 20.17 11.28
C LYS A 82 -13.20 21.33 10.73
N PRO A 83 -12.59 22.35 10.09
CA PRO A 83 -13.35 23.38 9.39
C PRO A 83 -14.20 22.77 8.28
N ALA A 84 -15.39 23.35 8.04
CA ALA A 84 -16.15 23.03 6.85
C ALA A 84 -15.34 23.46 5.61
N GLU A 85 -15.17 22.54 4.66
CA GLU A 85 -14.47 22.81 3.41
C GLU A 85 -15.32 22.38 2.22
N ASP A 86 -15.40 23.27 1.24
CA ASP A 86 -15.90 22.94 -0.08
C ASP A 86 -14.82 22.15 -0.83
N LYS A 87 -15.04 20.84 -0.96
CA LYS A 87 -14.16 19.99 -1.76
C LYS A 87 -14.40 20.27 -3.24
N THR A 88 -13.42 20.89 -3.89
CA THR A 88 -13.39 20.97 -5.35
C THR A 88 -12.65 19.77 -5.92
N TYR A 89 -13.33 19.03 -6.78
CA TYR A 89 -12.76 17.90 -7.49
C TYR A 89 -12.40 18.27 -8.92
N LEU A 90 -11.28 17.74 -9.41
CA LEU A 90 -10.88 17.90 -10.79
C LEU A 90 -11.75 17.02 -11.70
N LYS A 91 -12.20 17.60 -12.81
CA LYS A 91 -12.89 16.86 -13.87
C LYS A 91 -11.85 16.29 -14.84
N SER A 92 -11.34 15.11 -14.51
CA SER A 92 -10.34 14.43 -15.32
C SER A 92 -10.96 13.55 -16.39
N THR A 93 -10.32 13.51 -17.56
CA THR A 93 -10.72 12.61 -18.65
C THR A 93 -10.17 11.21 -18.43
N LYS A 94 -10.83 10.19 -18.99
CA LYS A 94 -10.34 8.80 -18.99
C LYS A 94 -8.89 8.68 -19.53
N LYS A 95 -8.55 9.48 -20.55
CA LYS A 95 -7.21 9.52 -21.15
C LYS A 95 -6.17 10.03 -20.16
N GLN A 96 -6.48 11.08 -19.40
CA GLN A 96 -5.59 11.60 -18.37
C GLN A 96 -5.40 10.60 -17.22
N LEU A 97 -6.47 9.89 -16.83
CA LEU A 97 -6.40 8.93 -15.72
C LEU A 97 -5.66 7.63 -16.05
N LYS A 98 -5.62 7.24 -17.33
CA LYS A 98 -5.02 5.98 -17.78
C LYS A 98 -3.57 5.77 -17.31
N ARG A 99 -2.81 6.85 -17.13
CA ARG A 99 -1.42 6.77 -16.66
C ARG A 99 -1.28 6.26 -15.21
N PHE A 100 -2.32 6.45 -14.39
CA PHE A 100 -2.36 5.97 -13.01
C PHE A 100 -2.81 4.51 -12.91
N SER A 101 -3.31 3.91 -14.00
CA SER A 101 -3.69 2.50 -14.01
C SER A 101 -2.46 1.58 -13.97
N GLY A 102 -2.57 0.50 -13.22
CA GLY A 102 -1.52 -0.52 -13.12
C GLY A 102 -1.63 -1.36 -11.84
N VAL A 103 -0.61 -2.20 -11.66
CA VAL A 103 -0.42 -3.02 -10.46
C VAL A 103 0.67 -2.37 -9.61
N TYR A 104 0.40 -2.15 -8.34
CA TYR A 104 1.31 -1.54 -7.38
C TYR A 104 1.52 -2.51 -6.21
N GLN A 105 2.76 -2.86 -5.94
CA GLN A 105 3.14 -3.81 -4.89
C GLN A 105 3.71 -3.06 -3.70
N ASP A 106 3.17 -3.29 -2.51
CA ASP A 106 3.65 -2.68 -1.29
C ASP A 106 5.11 -3.05 -0.98
N LEU A 107 5.92 -2.07 -0.58
CA LEU A 107 7.35 -2.23 -0.35
C LEU A 107 7.67 -2.97 0.97
N ARG A 108 6.75 -2.98 1.93
CA ARG A 108 6.93 -3.61 3.25
C ARG A 108 6.20 -4.94 3.37
N SER A 109 5.08 -5.07 2.68
CA SER A 109 4.20 -6.24 2.66
C SER A 109 3.96 -6.69 1.22
N PRO A 110 4.89 -7.41 0.58
CA PRO A 110 4.84 -7.71 -0.86
C PRO A 110 3.56 -8.39 -1.39
N PHE A 111 2.80 -9.06 -0.52
CA PHE A 111 1.50 -9.67 -0.86
C PHE A 111 0.36 -8.66 -0.93
N TRP A 112 0.53 -7.48 -0.33
CA TRP A 112 -0.45 -6.40 -0.42
C TRP A 112 -0.26 -5.70 -1.76
N VAL A 113 -1.19 -5.98 -2.67
CA VAL A 113 -1.16 -5.49 -4.04
C VAL A 113 -2.36 -4.59 -4.27
N PHE A 114 -2.09 -3.39 -4.77
CA PHE A 114 -3.11 -2.45 -5.21
C PHE A 114 -3.23 -2.52 -6.73
N ARG A 115 -4.47 -2.56 -7.23
CA ARG A 115 -4.76 -2.49 -8.67
C ARG A 115 -5.59 -1.27 -8.95
N THR A 116 -5.11 -0.42 -9.85
CA THR A 116 -5.84 0.79 -10.25
C THR A 116 -6.32 0.67 -11.68
N THR A 117 -7.58 1.03 -11.91
CA THR A 117 -8.23 0.99 -13.23
C THR A 117 -9.05 2.26 -13.45
N VAL A 118 -9.24 2.66 -14.71
CA VAL A 118 -10.15 3.78 -15.04
C VAL A 118 -11.57 3.23 -15.14
N ALA A 119 -12.47 3.72 -14.31
CA ALA A 119 -13.88 3.37 -14.33
C ALA A 119 -14.63 4.12 -15.44
N ASP A 120 -15.83 3.64 -15.77
CA ASP A 120 -16.60 4.18 -16.89
C ASP A 120 -17.14 5.58 -16.67
N ASP A 121 -17.32 5.96 -15.41
CA ASP A 121 -17.72 7.30 -14.96
C ASP A 121 -16.56 8.32 -15.00
N GLY A 122 -15.37 7.91 -15.46
CA GLY A 122 -14.21 8.79 -15.53
C GLY A 122 -13.53 9.02 -14.19
N GLN A 123 -13.71 8.12 -13.22
CA GLN A 123 -12.96 8.08 -11.97
C GLN A 123 -11.91 6.96 -11.99
N LEU A 124 -10.99 6.98 -11.04
CA LEU A 124 -10.04 5.89 -10.84
C LEU A 124 -10.63 4.93 -9.81
N MET A 125 -10.65 3.63 -10.08
CA MET A 125 -10.96 2.60 -9.08
C MET A 125 -9.65 2.07 -8.53
N ILE A 126 -9.55 1.91 -7.22
CA ILE A 126 -8.47 1.16 -6.57
C ILE A 126 -9.04 -0.10 -5.92
N GLU A 127 -8.40 -1.23 -6.16
CA GLU A 127 -8.67 -2.52 -5.55
C GLU A 127 -7.49 -2.91 -4.66
N GLU A 128 -7.78 -3.29 -3.42
CA GLU A 128 -6.83 -3.85 -2.46
C GLU A 128 -7.42 -5.14 -1.85
N PRO A 129 -6.66 -5.94 -1.08
CA PRO A 129 -7.16 -7.19 -0.51
C PRO A 129 -8.44 -7.07 0.32
N LEU A 130 -8.71 -5.88 0.88
CA LEU A 130 -9.89 -5.60 1.70
C LEU A 130 -11.11 -5.08 0.91
N GLY A 131 -10.96 -4.75 -0.38
CA GLY A 131 -12.08 -4.27 -1.18
C GLY A 131 -11.71 -3.29 -2.28
N LYS A 132 -12.73 -2.62 -2.80
CA LYS A 132 -12.63 -1.66 -3.91
C LYS A 132 -13.15 -0.30 -3.47
N HIS A 133 -12.43 0.74 -3.86
CA HIS A 133 -12.75 2.13 -3.53
C HIS A 133 -12.69 3.00 -4.78
N LYS A 134 -13.53 4.03 -4.83
CA LYS A 134 -13.51 5.00 -5.91
C LYS A 134 -12.63 6.16 -5.52
N LEU A 135 -11.61 6.44 -6.31
CA LEU A 135 -10.70 7.56 -6.13
C LEU A 135 -11.11 8.73 -7.02
N GLN A 136 -11.49 9.82 -6.37
CA GLN A 136 -11.79 11.08 -7.02
C GLN A 136 -10.58 12.00 -6.98
N GLN A 137 -10.25 12.59 -8.12
CA GLN A 137 -9.05 13.44 -8.23
C GLN A 137 -9.31 14.81 -7.62
N ILE A 138 -8.39 15.23 -6.75
CA ILE A 138 -8.41 16.57 -6.11
C ILE A 138 -7.25 17.45 -6.59
N GLU A 139 -6.09 16.87 -6.92
CA GLU A 139 -4.95 17.55 -7.55
C GLU A 139 -4.28 16.63 -8.59
N PRO A 140 -3.35 17.11 -9.44
CA PRO A 140 -2.76 16.32 -10.52
C PRO A 140 -2.22 14.94 -10.12
N LEU A 141 -1.67 14.80 -8.90
CA LEU A 141 -1.12 13.54 -8.37
C LEU A 141 -1.80 13.10 -7.07
N LEU A 142 -2.92 13.71 -6.70
CA LEU A 142 -3.60 13.49 -5.42
C LEU A 142 -5.09 13.19 -5.63
N PHE A 143 -5.52 12.14 -4.96
CA PHE A 143 -6.87 11.60 -5.00
C PHE A 143 -7.38 11.37 -3.59
N GLU A 144 -8.68 11.15 -3.49
CA GLU A 144 -9.36 10.82 -2.24
C GLU A 144 -10.43 9.75 -2.49
N ASP A 145 -10.59 8.82 -1.56
CA ASP A 145 -11.69 7.85 -1.60
C ASP A 145 -12.98 8.38 -0.96
N GLU A 146 -14.06 7.61 -1.05
CA GLU A 146 -15.36 7.96 -0.47
C GLU A 146 -15.36 8.14 1.06
N ARG A 147 -14.30 7.68 1.75
CA ARG A 147 -14.10 7.83 3.21
C ARG A 147 -13.23 9.04 3.57
N GLY A 148 -12.70 9.74 2.57
CA GLY A 148 -11.76 10.84 2.80
C GLY A 148 -10.29 10.42 2.86
N THR A 149 -9.97 9.14 2.64
CA THR A 149 -8.60 8.63 2.66
C THR A 149 -7.85 9.11 1.42
N LYS A 150 -6.67 9.71 1.62
CA LYS A 150 -5.86 10.21 0.51
C LYS A 150 -5.14 9.07 -0.21
N ALA A 151 -5.09 9.16 -1.52
CA ALA A 151 -4.19 8.39 -2.37
C ALA A 151 -3.31 9.35 -3.16
N ALA A 152 -2.00 9.13 -3.21
CA ALA A 152 -1.10 9.93 -4.03
C ALA A 152 -0.22 9.08 -4.92
N PHE A 153 0.17 9.65 -6.06
CA PHE A 153 1.04 9.01 -7.03
C PHE A 153 2.36 9.76 -7.17
N LYS A 154 3.46 9.02 -7.29
CA LYS A 154 4.76 9.59 -7.60
C LYS A 154 5.01 9.50 -9.09
N GLU A 155 5.29 10.65 -9.68
CA GLU A 155 5.67 10.78 -11.08
C GLU A 155 7.21 10.78 -11.21
N ASN A 156 7.70 10.11 -12.25
CA ASN A 156 9.09 10.17 -12.69
C ASN A 156 9.30 11.39 -13.61
N PRO A 157 10.54 11.87 -13.82
CA PRO A 157 10.81 13.02 -14.70
C PRO A 157 10.29 12.88 -16.13
N ASP A 158 10.10 11.65 -16.62
CA ASP A 158 9.57 11.33 -17.95
C ASP A 158 8.02 11.34 -18.03
N GLY A 159 7.33 11.63 -16.92
CA GLY A 159 5.88 11.56 -16.86
C GLY A 159 5.31 10.15 -16.69
N SER A 160 6.12 9.14 -16.39
CA SER A 160 5.61 7.83 -15.95
C SER A 160 5.30 7.83 -14.45
N ILE A 161 4.36 6.98 -14.00
CA ILE A 161 4.04 6.83 -12.57
C ILE A 161 4.86 5.68 -11.98
N SER A 162 5.60 5.91 -10.90
CA SER A 162 6.48 4.92 -10.27
C SER A 162 5.99 4.38 -8.94
N TYR A 163 5.31 5.19 -8.12
CA TYR A 163 4.82 4.78 -6.81
C TYR A 163 3.39 5.26 -6.54
N LEU A 164 2.74 4.59 -5.59
CA LEU A 164 1.43 4.88 -5.03
C LEU A 164 1.55 4.88 -3.51
N TYR A 165 0.90 5.83 -2.86
CA TYR A 165 0.55 5.80 -1.45
C TYR A 165 -0.97 5.63 -1.34
N TYR A 166 -1.44 4.66 -0.54
CA TYR A 166 -2.85 4.54 -0.16
C TYR A 166 -3.01 3.71 1.12
N ASN A 167 -3.69 4.27 2.13
CA ASN A 167 -4.12 3.58 3.36
C ASN A 167 -3.03 2.81 4.14
N LYS A 168 -1.75 3.13 3.94
CA LYS A 168 -0.59 2.51 4.59
C LYS A 168 0.41 3.60 4.97
N VAL A 169 0.34 4.13 6.18
CA VAL A 169 1.13 5.31 6.56
C VAL A 169 2.64 5.06 6.63
N ASP A 170 3.06 3.79 6.75
CA ASP A 170 4.47 3.41 6.89
C ASP A 170 5.06 2.82 5.60
N SER A 171 4.31 2.79 4.50
CA SER A 171 4.71 2.12 3.27
C SER A 171 4.25 2.84 2.00
N TRP A 172 4.99 2.64 0.92
CA TRP A 172 4.56 2.97 -0.43
C TRP A 172 4.45 1.68 -1.24
N ALA A 173 3.67 1.74 -2.31
CA ALA A 173 3.57 0.67 -3.29
C ALA A 173 4.28 1.06 -4.59
N GLN A 174 5.18 0.20 -5.07
CA GLN A 174 5.89 0.39 -6.33
C GLN A 174 5.06 -0.12 -7.50
N LYS A 175 4.96 0.67 -8.57
CA LYS A 175 4.32 0.23 -9.82
C LYS A 175 5.12 -0.90 -10.45
N LYS A 176 4.48 -2.03 -10.71
CA LYS A 176 5.10 -3.19 -11.35
C LYS A 176 4.94 -3.11 -12.87
N PRO A 177 6.01 -3.29 -13.65
CA PRO A 177 5.94 -3.25 -15.10
C PRO A 177 5.05 -4.38 -15.62
N MET A 178 4.43 -4.19 -16.78
CA MET A 178 3.71 -5.28 -17.43
C MET A 178 4.70 -6.41 -17.76
N PRO A 179 4.38 -7.66 -17.42
CA PRO A 179 5.28 -8.78 -17.67
C PRO A 179 5.31 -9.13 -19.16
N LYS A 180 6.45 -9.64 -19.63
CA LYS A 180 6.56 -10.20 -20.98
C LYS A 180 5.65 -11.43 -21.11
N GLN A 181 4.97 -11.56 -22.25
CA GLN A 181 4.11 -12.72 -22.51
C GLN A 181 4.93 -13.98 -22.76
N PHE A 182 4.44 -15.11 -22.22
CA PHE A 182 5.03 -16.42 -22.50
C PHE A 182 4.62 -16.85 -23.92
N THR A 183 5.49 -17.63 -24.57
CA THR A 183 5.24 -18.09 -25.95
C THR A 183 4.23 -19.23 -26.05
N ASP A 184 3.95 -19.89 -24.92
CA ASP A 184 3.15 -21.10 -24.78
C ASP A 184 1.94 -20.92 -23.85
N VAL A 185 1.59 -19.67 -23.50
CA VAL A 185 0.39 -19.35 -22.72
C VAL A 185 -0.53 -18.46 -23.56
N ASP A 186 -1.61 -19.06 -24.05
CA ASP A 186 -2.65 -18.35 -24.77
C ASP A 186 -3.41 -17.41 -23.81
N LYS A 187 -3.76 -16.21 -24.27
CA LYS A 187 -4.48 -15.20 -23.48
C LYS A 187 -5.91 -15.61 -23.16
N ASP A 188 -6.49 -16.45 -24.00
CA ASP A 188 -7.88 -16.89 -23.86
C ASP A 188 -8.03 -18.07 -22.89
N GLN A 189 -6.91 -18.62 -22.40
CA GLN A 189 -6.92 -19.65 -21.35
C GLN A 189 -7.35 -19.05 -20.00
N LYS A 190 -8.24 -19.76 -19.30
CA LYS A 190 -8.80 -19.33 -18.00
C LYS A 190 -7.75 -19.02 -16.95
N TYR A 191 -6.57 -19.64 -17.03
CA TYR A 191 -5.49 -19.48 -16.06
C TYR A 191 -4.45 -18.42 -16.46
N ALA A 192 -4.50 -17.87 -17.67
CA ALA A 192 -3.50 -16.94 -18.18
C ALA A 192 -3.36 -15.70 -17.30
N THR A 193 -4.48 -15.13 -16.85
CA THR A 193 -4.48 -13.97 -15.94
C THR A 193 -3.72 -14.26 -14.64
N TYR A 194 -3.94 -15.42 -14.03
CA TYR A 194 -3.25 -15.79 -12.79
C TYR A 194 -1.74 -15.95 -13.01
N ILE A 195 -1.32 -16.57 -14.13
CA ILE A 195 0.10 -16.71 -14.50
C ILE A 195 0.75 -15.33 -14.63
N TYR A 196 0.12 -14.41 -15.36
CA TYR A 196 0.69 -13.09 -15.59
C TYR A 196 0.68 -12.21 -14.34
N ASP A 197 -0.29 -12.39 -13.44
CA ASP A 197 -0.31 -11.71 -12.14
C ASP A 197 0.92 -12.09 -11.29
N ILE A 198 1.18 -13.39 -11.12
CA ILE A 198 2.35 -13.84 -10.33
C ILE A 198 3.67 -13.53 -11.05
N LYS A 199 3.69 -13.50 -12.39
CA LYS A 199 4.84 -13.03 -13.19
C LYS A 199 5.13 -11.56 -12.93
N GLN A 200 4.10 -10.72 -13.02
CA GLN A 200 4.21 -9.27 -12.82
C GLN A 200 4.75 -8.90 -11.44
N LEU A 201 4.36 -9.68 -10.43
CA LEU A 201 4.82 -9.49 -9.06
C LEU A 201 6.25 -10.03 -8.82
N GLY A 202 6.79 -10.82 -9.76
CA GLY A 202 8.15 -11.38 -9.69
C GLY A 202 8.25 -12.67 -8.89
N TYR A 203 7.14 -13.42 -8.75
CA TYR A 203 7.11 -14.65 -7.95
C TYR A 203 7.31 -15.92 -8.76
N LEU A 204 7.24 -15.84 -10.10
CA LEU A 204 7.56 -16.96 -10.97
C LEU A 204 9.06 -17.14 -11.13
N ASN A 205 9.48 -18.40 -11.17
CA ASN A 205 10.81 -18.76 -11.64
C ASN A 205 10.78 -18.78 -13.17
N GLU A 206 11.31 -17.73 -13.79
CA GLU A 206 11.32 -17.64 -15.25
C GLU A 206 12.43 -18.51 -15.85
N SER A 207 12.07 -19.33 -16.83
CA SER A 207 13.04 -20.03 -17.67
C SER A 207 13.63 -19.08 -18.70
N SER A 208 14.86 -19.35 -19.13
CA SER A 208 15.56 -18.54 -20.14
C SER A 208 14.90 -18.55 -21.52
N ASP A 209 14.04 -19.53 -21.81
CA ASP A 209 13.38 -19.72 -23.09
C ASP A 209 12.00 -19.05 -23.20
N ASN A 210 11.58 -18.28 -22.18
CA ASN A 210 10.30 -17.55 -22.16
C ASN A 210 9.06 -18.46 -22.40
N LYS A 211 9.06 -19.62 -21.74
CA LYS A 211 7.95 -20.59 -21.71
C LYS A 211 7.50 -20.85 -20.28
N PHE A 212 6.20 -20.95 -20.06
CA PHE A 212 5.61 -21.28 -18.76
C PHE A 212 5.50 -22.79 -18.53
N ARG A 213 5.20 -23.55 -19.60
CA ARG A 213 4.97 -25.00 -19.62
C ARG A 213 3.76 -25.44 -18.78
N PRO A 214 2.54 -25.00 -19.14
CA PRO A 214 1.34 -25.27 -18.34
C PRO A 214 1.02 -26.77 -18.16
N GLU A 215 1.42 -27.60 -19.13
CA GLU A 215 1.16 -29.05 -19.14
C GLU A 215 2.33 -29.88 -18.58
N GLU A 216 3.48 -29.25 -18.25
CA GLU A 216 4.59 -29.99 -17.64
C GLU A 216 4.31 -30.20 -16.14
N PRO A 217 4.44 -31.44 -15.63
CA PRO A 217 4.19 -31.71 -14.22
C PRO A 217 5.27 -31.05 -13.35
N ILE A 218 4.84 -30.47 -12.23
CA ILE A 218 5.74 -30.00 -11.17
C ILE A 218 5.69 -30.97 -9.98
N THR A 219 6.82 -31.12 -9.29
CA THR A 219 6.89 -31.85 -8.03
C THR A 219 6.27 -31.04 -6.89
N CYS A 220 5.85 -31.73 -5.81
CA CYS A 220 5.40 -31.06 -4.58
C CYS A 220 6.48 -30.12 -4.01
N GLY A 221 7.76 -30.50 -4.12
CA GLY A 221 8.87 -29.66 -3.66
C GLY A 221 9.00 -28.37 -4.44
N GLU A 222 8.86 -28.42 -5.77
CA GLU A 222 8.87 -27.23 -6.63
C GLU A 222 7.67 -26.33 -6.36
N PHE A 223 6.48 -26.91 -6.17
CA PHE A 223 5.28 -26.15 -5.80
C PHE A 223 5.48 -25.41 -4.46
N ILE A 224 5.95 -26.11 -3.42
CA ILE A 224 6.23 -25.50 -2.10
C ILE A 224 7.30 -24.43 -2.22
N ALA A 225 8.36 -24.66 -3.00
CA ALA A 225 9.41 -23.66 -3.21
C ALA A 225 8.89 -22.39 -3.89
N GLN A 226 7.95 -22.51 -4.84
CA GLN A 226 7.28 -21.35 -5.45
C GLN A 226 6.38 -20.63 -4.44
N LEU A 227 5.58 -21.37 -3.66
CA LEU A 227 4.71 -20.82 -2.62
C LEU A 227 5.51 -20.07 -1.54
N LEU A 228 6.66 -20.60 -1.12
CA LEU A 228 7.53 -19.93 -0.15
C LEU A 228 8.11 -18.61 -0.67
N ARG A 229 8.29 -18.43 -1.98
CA ARG A 229 8.73 -17.13 -2.53
C ARG A 229 7.66 -16.07 -2.41
N LEU A 230 6.38 -16.45 -2.46
CA LEU A 230 5.30 -15.53 -2.16
C LEU A 230 5.48 -14.98 -0.75
N THR A 231 6.04 -15.77 0.19
CA THR A 231 6.14 -15.33 1.58
C THR A 231 7.10 -14.16 1.83
N GLY A 232 7.93 -13.82 0.84
CA GLY A 232 9.02 -12.86 1.01
C GLY A 232 10.16 -13.36 1.91
N VAL A 233 10.07 -14.60 2.42
CA VAL A 233 11.13 -15.21 3.22
C VAL A 233 12.25 -15.66 2.28
N PRO A 234 13.47 -15.11 2.42
CA PRO A 234 14.57 -15.51 1.56
C PRO A 234 14.98 -16.96 1.86
N PRO A 235 15.48 -17.71 0.86
CA PRO A 235 16.06 -19.02 1.10
C PRO A 235 17.16 -18.96 2.17
N SER A 236 17.27 -20.01 2.99
CA SER A 236 18.37 -20.14 3.95
C SER A 236 19.71 -20.07 3.20
N LYS A 237 20.65 -19.29 3.74
CA LYS A 237 22.05 -19.25 3.27
C LYS A 237 22.87 -20.43 3.81
N LYS A 238 22.33 -21.17 4.78
CA LYS A 238 22.98 -22.37 5.33
C LYS A 238 22.56 -23.57 4.51
N ILE A 239 23.53 -24.38 4.12
CA ILE A 239 23.28 -25.70 3.52
C ILE A 239 22.73 -26.59 4.64
N GLU A 240 21.45 -26.91 4.59
CA GLU A 240 20.85 -27.92 5.46
C GLU A 240 21.28 -29.30 4.96
N LEU A 241 22.05 -30.01 5.78
CA LEU A 241 22.29 -31.45 5.62
C LEU A 241 21.03 -32.17 6.13
N PHE A 242 20.13 -32.56 5.23
CA PHE A 242 19.07 -33.50 5.57
C PHE A 242 19.70 -34.86 5.86
N TYR A 243 19.96 -35.15 7.13
CA TYR A 243 20.27 -36.50 7.56
C TYR A 243 19.00 -37.35 7.39
N ARG A 244 19.01 -38.26 6.43
CA ARG A 244 18.07 -39.38 6.44
C ARG A 244 18.39 -40.20 7.69
N SER A 245 17.51 -40.18 8.68
CA SER A 245 17.45 -41.25 9.67
C SER A 245 17.08 -42.53 8.92
N THR A 246 18.06 -43.42 8.78
CA THR A 246 17.88 -44.80 8.30
C THR A 246 16.99 -45.59 9.24
#